data_AF-A0A1H0B1C9-F1
#
_entry.id   AF-A0A1H0B1C9-F1
#
_cell.length_a   1.000
_cell.length_b   1.000
_cell.length_c   1.000
_cell.angle_alpha   90.00
_cell.angle_beta   90.00
_cell.angle_gamma   90.00
#
_symmetry.space_group_name_H-M   'P 1'
#
loop_
_entity.id
_entity.type
_entity.pdbx_description
1 polymer ?
#
loop_
_entity_poly.entity_id
_entity_poly.type
_entity_poly.pdbx_seq_one_letter_code
_entity_poly.pdbx_strand_id
1 'polypeptide(L)' 'MMGGYGMGGGGFLFFIIMAALVVVPFWRLLARFAIPNWVAIFAVIPLVALVLLWVIAFKDKIDGGTA' A
#
# COMPACT_ATOMS: atom_id res chain seq x y z
N MET A 1 8.45 -32.14 -7.09
CA MET A 1 7.14 -31.51 -7.39
C MET A 1 6.78 -30.66 -6.19
N MET A 2 6.60 -29.35 -6.38
CA MET A 2 6.34 -28.36 -5.31
C MET A 2 5.13 -28.79 -4.47
N GLY A 3 5.33 -28.91 -3.16
CA GLY A 3 4.35 -29.40 -2.21
C GLY A 3 3.10 -28.51 -2.12
N GLY A 4 1.94 -29.16 -1.99
CA GLY A 4 0.65 -28.51 -1.86
C GLY A 4 0.59 -27.56 -0.66
N TYR A 5 0.57 -26.26 -0.94
CA TYR A 5 0.06 -25.27 -0.01
C TYR A 5 -1.46 -25.44 0.02
N GLY A 6 -1.91 -26.35 0.88
CA GLY A 6 -3.32 -26.61 1.12
C GLY A 6 -4.06 -25.31 1.43
N MET A 7 -5.18 -25.11 0.74
CA MET A 7 -6.18 -24.10 1.07
C MET A 7 -6.84 -24.42 2.43
N GLY A 8 -6.10 -24.27 3.52
CA GLY A 8 -6.60 -24.47 4.89
C GLY A 8 -5.71 -23.74 5.90
N GLY A 9 -6.23 -22.69 6.53
CA GLY A 9 -5.62 -21.94 7.64
C GLY A 9 -4.34 -21.16 7.31
N GLY A 10 -3.28 -21.85 6.86
CA GLY A 10 -1.98 -21.27 6.53
C GLY A 10 -2.02 -20.34 5.31
N GLY A 11 -2.84 -20.64 4.30
CA GLY A 11 -3.00 -19.78 3.13
C GLY A 11 -3.61 -18.42 3.48
N PHE A 12 -4.65 -18.38 4.32
CA PHE A 12 -5.31 -17.13 4.70
C PHE A 12 -4.40 -16.24 5.57
N LEU A 13 -3.70 -16.84 6.55
CA LEU A 13 -2.69 -16.12 7.35
C LEU A 13 -1.57 -15.56 6.47
N PHE A 14 -1.11 -16.33 5.48
CA PHE A 14 -0.12 -15.86 4.51
C PHE A 14 -0.62 -14.63 3.73
N PHE A 15 -1.87 -14.63 3.26
CA PHE A 15 -2.46 -13.47 2.58
C PHE A 15 -2.56 -12.24 3.49
N ILE A 16 -2.92 -12.40 4.76
CA ILE A 16 -2.94 -11.28 5.72
C ILE A 16 -1.54 -10.71 5.92
N ILE A 17 -0.54 -11.57 6.10
CA ILE A 17 0.86 -11.14 6.26
C ILE A 17 1.32 -10.38 5.02
N MET A 18 1.06 -10.90 3.83
CA MET A 18 1.41 -10.23 2.58
C MET A 18 0.70 -8.89 2.41
N ALA A 19 -0.61 -8.82 2.72
CA ALA A 19 -1.35 -7.57 2.71
C ALA A 19 -0.76 -6.55 3.70
N ALA A 20 -0.39 -6.98 4.91
CA ALA A 20 0.23 -6.10 5.90
C ALA A 20 1.61 -5.59 5.42
N LEU A 21 2.43 -6.45 4.82
CA LEU A 21 3.73 -6.05 4.26
C LEU A 21 3.59 -5.00 3.16
N VAL A 22 2.48 -4.99 2.42
CA VAL A 22 2.18 -3.97 1.41
C VAL A 22 1.55 -2.72 2.03
N VAL A 23 0.56 -2.84 2.92
CA VAL A 23 -0.20 -1.69 3.45
C VAL A 23 0.59 -0.87 4.47
N VAL A 24 1.34 -1.52 5.36
CA VAL A 24 2.10 -0.84 6.43
C VAL A 24 3.11 0.19 5.92
N PRO A 25 3.94 -0.07 4.89
CA PRO A 25 4.83 0.97 4.36
C PRO A 25 4.05 2.15 3.78
N PHE A 26 2.92 1.91 3.12
CA PHE A 26 2.05 3.00 2.63
C PHE A 26 1.43 3.80 3.78
N TRP A 27 1.03 3.18 4.90
CA TRP A 27 0.60 3.93 6.10
C TRP A 27 1.66 4.90 6.59
N ARG A 28 2.91 4.43 6.69
CA ARG A 28 4.03 5.27 7.12
C ARG A 28 4.37 6.35 6.10
N LEU A 29 4.17 6.08 4.81
CA LEU A 29 4.40 7.03 3.74
C LEU A 29 3.32 8.13 3.78
N LEU A 30 2.04 7.77 3.69
CA LEU A 30 0.91 8.71 3.65
C LEU A 30 0.86 9.65 4.88
N ALA A 31 1.20 9.13 6.07
CA ALA A 31 1.26 9.92 7.30
C ALA A 31 2.25 11.10 7.22
N ARG A 32 3.28 11.02 6.37
CA ARG A 32 4.28 12.09 6.18
C ARG A 32 3.79 13.19 5.24
N PHE A 33 2.82 12.90 4.38
CA PHE A 33 2.32 13.83 3.34
C PHE A 33 0.95 14.41 3.67
N ALA A 34 0.51 14.32 4.94
CA ALA A 34 -0.83 14.72 5.40
C ALA A 34 -1.99 14.08 4.61
N ILE A 35 -1.77 12.89 4.04
CA ILE A 35 -2.80 12.12 3.33
C ILE A 35 -3.49 11.19 4.33
N PRO A 36 -4.83 10.99 4.29
CA PRO A 36 -5.52 10.11 5.22
C PRO A 36 -4.98 8.66 5.18
N ASN A 37 -4.52 8.16 6.32
CA ASN A 37 -3.86 6.84 6.40
C ASN A 37 -4.74 5.68 5.95
N TRP A 38 -6.06 5.74 6.13
CA TRP A 38 -6.97 4.66 5.71
C TRP A 38 -6.87 4.34 4.21
N VAL A 39 -6.44 5.31 3.39
CA VAL A 39 -6.27 5.16 1.93
C VAL A 39 -5.17 4.14 1.58
N ALA A 40 -4.21 3.87 2.46
CA ALA A 40 -3.16 2.88 2.22
C ALA A 40 -3.69 1.45 2.00
N ILE A 41 -4.91 1.13 2.47
CA ILE A 41 -5.52 -0.18 2.25
C ILE A 41 -5.71 -0.45 0.76
N PHE A 42 -5.98 0.58 -0.05
CA PHE A 42 -6.10 0.41 -1.49
C PHE A 42 -4.78 0.09 -2.19
N ALA A 43 -3.63 0.28 -1.54
CA ALA A 43 -2.33 -0.08 -2.10
C ALA A 43 -2.15 -1.59 -2.31
N VAL A 44 -3.04 -2.43 -1.75
CA VAL A 44 -3.11 -3.86 -2.09
C VAL A 44 -3.38 -4.07 -3.59
N ILE A 45 -4.04 -3.11 -4.26
CA ILE A 45 -4.25 -3.12 -5.71
C ILE A 45 -3.06 -2.41 -6.37
N PRO A 46 -2.24 -3.10 -7.19
CA PRO A 46 -1.00 -2.54 -7.73
C PRO A 46 -1.18 -1.23 -8.51
N LEU A 47 -2.25 -1.11 -9.30
CA LEU A 47 -2.53 0.12 -10.05
C LEU A 47 -2.86 1.29 -9.11
N VAL A 48 -3.59 1.05 -8.03
CA VAL A 48 -3.89 2.10 -7.05
C VAL A 48 -2.65 2.49 -6.27
N ALA A 49 -1.76 1.54 -5.97
CA ALA A 49 -0.46 1.82 -5.37
C ALA A 49 0.38 2.75 -6.26
N LEU A 50 0.42 2.51 -7.58
CA LEU A 50 1.12 3.40 -8.53
C LEU A 50 0.53 4.81 -8.53
N VAL A 51 -0.80 4.94 -8.52
CA VAL A 51 -1.47 6.25 -8.45
C VAL A 51 -1.16 6.95 -7.11
N LEU A 52 -1.21 6.23 -5.99
CA LEU A 52 -0.85 6.78 -4.66
C LEU A 52 0.59 7.29 -4.64
N LEU A 53 1.53 6.53 -5.19
CA LEU A 53 2.91 6.95 -5.32
C LEU A 53 3.05 8.18 -6.22
N TRP A 54 2.31 8.25 -7.33
CA TRP A 54 2.29 9.41 -8.22
C TRP A 54 1.79 10.67 -7.49
N VAL A 55 0.67 10.57 -6.76
CA VAL A 55 0.14 11.68 -5.95
C VAL A 55 1.16 12.15 -4.92
N ILE A 56 1.85 11.23 -4.25
CA ILE A 56 2.89 11.57 -3.27
C ILE A 56 4.11 12.22 -3.95
N ALA A 57 4.56 11.67 -5.08
CA ALA A 57 5.71 12.17 -5.82
C ALA A 57 5.51 13.60 -6.37
N PHE A 58 4.26 13.96 -6.66
CA PHE A 58 3.89 15.28 -7.18
C PHE A 58 3.15 16.16 -6.16
N LYS A 59 3.10 15.76 -4.89
CA LYS A 59 2.35 16.46 -3.82
C LYS A 59 2.68 17.95 -3.77
N ASP A 60 3.97 18.30 -3.76
CA ASP A 60 4.44 19.69 -3.68
C ASP A 60 3.97 20.56 -4.86
N LYS A 61 3.79 19.94 -6.04
CA LYS A 61 3.28 20.63 -7.24
C LYS A 61 1.76 20.75 -7.24
N ILE A 62 1.06 19.78 -6.64
CA ILE A 62 -0.41 19.76 -6.53
C ILE A 62 -0.90 20.79 -5.50
N ASP A 63 -0.16 20.96 -4.41
CA ASP A 63 -0.53 21.89 -3.32
C ASP A 63 -0.19 23.36 -3.62
N GLY A 64 0.23 23.69 -4.85
CA GLY A 64 0.46 25.08 -5.29
C GLY A 64 1.89 25.60 -5.10
N GLY A 65 2.89 24.71 -5.18
CA GLY A 65 4.32 24.94 -4.93
C GLY A 65 4.83 26.38 -5.07
N THR A 66 5.23 26.96 -3.92
CA THR A 66 6.28 27.98 -3.87
C THR A 66 7.60 27.23 -3.68
N ALA A 67 8.44 27.26 -4.72
CA ALA A 67 9.84 26.84 -4.64
C ALA A 67 10.64 27.81 -3.75
#